data_AF-A0A9D1UA46-F1
#
_entry.id   AF-A0A9D1UA46-F1
#
_cell.length_a   1.000
_cell.length_b   1.000
_cell.length_c   1.000
_cell.angle_alpha   90.00
_cell.angle_beta   90.00
_cell.angle_gamma   90.00
#
_symmetry.space_group_name_H-M   'P 1'
#
loop_
_entity.id
_entity.type
_entity.pdbx_description
1 polymer ?
#
loop_
_entity_poly.entity_id
_entity_poly.type
_entity_poly.pdbx_seq_one_letter_code
_entity_poly.pdbx_strand_id
1 'polypeptide(L)'
;MGDVFEYLVDGTSGLAPGGVDGKAMVAGVCSKGQVGKAYLVGTRSDLVGMLGVGPLVDRLRDVLATAGQDAVVVAVPVQGQQGGYISSPIWSGGNGSYPAASVSGVPQKNADVVIEVLSAGQVGTATVRVSTDGGEAFGSPETVAAQLPIGVSDEATGATLLLPENALLEEGQRLRFAVRCAVGPVERVGDASSPLITVTGDVLAGAELSVQIVKGGDRNEGTYQLSVDGGDNYGKVRTIPVDGTVATDLGVTITFPAGDYVGGTTYACRLLPPEPSIVDVMAALESPLSVHDVEFVYIAAPSDSVDWAALSAKADELWNLHRPTYFKCEARLPRDGEDLNDFAAYLLAERQDFASRFVQVCCQYGEVADSTGLSKLRNWCGLQAGRVISIPVQRATGRVRDGNISQGTLPEGWETVQPTLEEAGYLTAKKYAGQSGAYWGDSRTMADATSDFRYEEVLRVVFKAVRKMRIAALKSMYDDLDPVVPDSDTGLGYLKANIAGALDTMVAAMPKELAGYSISIPSKQDYVNNGLAVEARLIGIGIIREIKLYASYAYAGTRGDTRLEG
;
A
#
# COMPACT_ATOMS: atom_id res chain seq x y z
N MET A 1 -17.84 30.73 25.84
CA MET A 1 -16.93 31.88 26.05
C MET A 1 -16.30 32.13 24.70
N GLY A 2 -16.65 33.24 24.08
CA GLY A 2 -16.33 33.52 22.68
C GLY A 2 -14.86 33.83 22.49
N ASP A 3 -14.34 33.49 21.32
CA ASP A 3 -13.40 34.40 20.66
C ASP A 3 -13.39 34.22 19.14
N VAL A 4 -13.03 35.30 18.47
CA VAL A 4 -12.59 35.41 17.07
C VAL A 4 -11.14 35.86 17.12
N PHE A 5 -10.23 35.07 16.55
CA PHE A 5 -8.84 35.48 16.41
C PHE A 5 -8.57 36.00 15.00
N GLU A 6 -8.09 37.23 14.90
CA GLU A 6 -7.56 37.81 13.67
C GLU A 6 -6.06 37.52 13.58
N TYR A 7 -5.64 36.87 12.49
CA TYR A 7 -4.25 36.80 12.08
C TYR A 7 -4.13 37.37 10.67
N LEU A 8 -3.29 38.40 10.55
CA LEU A 8 -2.91 38.98 9.27
C LEU A 8 -1.72 38.17 8.72
N VAL A 9 -1.95 37.41 7.64
CA VAL A 9 -0.87 36.82 6.84
C VAL A 9 -0.86 37.52 5.49
N ASP A 10 0.20 38.28 5.28
CA ASP A 10 0.51 39.06 4.08
C ASP A 10 0.92 38.14 2.91
N GLY A 11 0.40 38.46 1.71
CA GLY A 11 1.13 38.26 0.46
C GLY A 11 0.78 37.06 -0.43
N THR A 12 -0.38 37.12 -1.10
CA THR A 12 -0.76 36.36 -2.34
C THR A 12 -1.53 35.06 -2.15
N SER A 13 -2.87 35.12 -2.08
CA SER A 13 -3.77 34.26 -2.88
C SER A 13 -5.21 34.74 -2.72
N GLY A 14 -5.93 34.87 -3.83
CA GLY A 14 -7.34 35.22 -3.84
C GLY A 14 -8.16 34.15 -3.12
N LEU A 15 -8.88 34.56 -2.09
CA LEU A 15 -9.90 33.76 -1.42
C LEU A 15 -11.02 33.42 -2.42
N ALA A 16 -11.00 32.19 -2.94
CA ALA A 16 -12.21 31.52 -3.39
C ALA A 16 -12.80 30.75 -2.20
N PRO A 17 -14.08 30.94 -1.83
CA PRO A 17 -14.70 30.15 -0.78
C PRO A 17 -14.89 28.72 -1.29
N GLY A 18 -14.02 27.79 -0.85
CA GLY A 18 -14.17 26.35 -1.11
C GLY A 18 -12.95 25.58 -1.63
N GLY A 19 -11.71 26.05 -1.41
CA GLY A 19 -10.51 25.26 -1.72
C GLY A 19 -9.51 25.32 -0.57
N VAL A 20 -9.52 24.32 0.31
CA VAL A 20 -8.39 24.04 1.19
C VAL A 20 -7.64 22.85 0.61
N ASP A 21 -6.36 23.10 0.33
CA ASP A 21 -5.43 22.24 -0.38
C ASP A 21 -5.15 20.91 0.32
N GLY A 22 -5.07 19.85 -0.51
CA GLY A 22 -4.74 18.47 -0.14
C GLY A 22 -5.93 17.52 -0.22
N LYS A 23 -6.26 16.98 -1.41
CA LYS A 23 -7.20 15.85 -1.50
C LYS A 23 -6.68 14.63 -0.72
N ALA A 24 -5.37 14.51 -0.57
CA ALA A 24 -4.73 13.36 0.02
C ALA A 24 -3.57 13.75 0.91
N MET A 25 -3.40 12.98 1.99
CA MET A 25 -2.17 12.93 2.77
C MET A 25 -1.44 11.62 2.46
N VAL A 26 -0.12 11.66 2.31
CA VAL A 26 0.73 10.47 2.09
C VAL A 26 1.76 10.46 3.21
N ALA A 27 1.75 9.41 4.03
CA ALA A 27 2.63 9.26 5.18
C ALA A 27 3.56 8.07 5.00
N GLY A 28 4.85 8.23 5.28
CA GLY A 28 5.83 7.15 5.19
C GLY A 28 7.25 7.60 5.52
N VAL A 29 8.20 6.68 5.40
CA VAL A 29 9.60 6.94 5.76
C VAL A 29 10.34 7.68 4.66
N CYS A 30 11.16 8.66 5.03
CA CYS A 30 12.09 9.37 4.14
C CYS A 30 13.36 9.80 4.89
N SER A 31 14.46 10.07 4.17
CA SER A 31 15.78 10.29 4.77
C SER A 31 16.09 11.72 5.25
N LYS A 32 15.28 12.74 4.91
CA LYS A 32 15.56 14.14 5.31
C LYS A 32 14.42 14.85 6.05
N GLY A 33 13.16 14.57 5.70
CA GLY A 33 12.01 15.29 6.23
C GLY A 33 11.87 15.19 7.76
N GLN A 34 11.24 16.19 8.37
CA GLN A 34 10.96 16.18 9.81
C GLN A 34 9.73 15.30 10.09
N VAL A 35 9.88 14.30 10.97
CA VAL A 35 8.80 13.42 11.40
C VAL A 35 7.61 14.23 11.93
N GLY A 36 6.41 13.89 11.45
CA GLY A 36 5.14 14.52 11.85
C GLY A 36 4.91 15.93 11.31
N LYS A 37 5.81 16.44 10.44
CA LYS A 37 5.60 17.73 9.76
C LYS A 37 4.91 17.52 8.42
N ALA A 38 3.91 18.35 8.12
CA ALA A 38 3.25 18.39 6.83
C ALA A 38 4.07 19.17 5.79
N TYR A 39 4.23 18.60 4.59
CA TYR A 39 4.87 19.22 3.44
C TYR A 39 3.89 19.22 2.26
N LEU A 40 3.62 20.38 1.66
CA LEU A 40 2.86 20.46 0.42
C LEU A 40 3.77 20.12 -0.76
N VAL A 41 3.41 19.10 -1.52
CA VAL A 41 4.17 18.65 -2.68
C VAL A 41 3.26 18.49 -3.89
N GLY A 42 3.77 18.91 -5.05
CA GLY A 42 3.09 18.75 -6.34
C GLY A 42 4.06 18.31 -7.42
N THR A 43 3.59 18.23 -8.67
CA THR A 43 4.32 17.66 -9.82
C THR A 43 5.68 18.32 -10.10
N ARG A 44 5.89 19.56 -9.64
CA ARG A 44 7.14 20.32 -9.84
C ARG A 44 8.00 20.43 -8.57
N SER A 45 7.60 19.81 -7.47
CA SER A 45 8.37 19.85 -6.23
C SER A 45 9.66 19.04 -6.34
N ASP A 46 10.77 19.58 -5.81
CA ASP A 46 12.01 18.84 -5.64
C ASP A 46 11.90 17.88 -4.46
N LEU A 47 11.33 16.70 -4.71
CA LEU A 47 11.12 15.69 -3.69
C LEU A 47 12.44 15.23 -3.04
N VAL A 48 13.53 15.16 -3.80
CA VAL A 48 14.83 14.68 -3.31
C VAL A 48 15.52 15.74 -2.43
N GLY A 49 15.41 17.01 -2.82
CA GLY A 49 15.86 18.12 -1.99
C GLY A 49 15.09 18.22 -0.68
N MET A 50 13.75 18.10 -0.74
CA MET A 50 12.86 18.29 0.40
C MET A 50 12.81 17.09 1.37
N LEU A 51 12.74 15.87 0.84
CA LEU A 51 12.44 14.66 1.60
C LEU A 51 13.55 13.60 1.50
N GLY A 52 14.48 13.73 0.56
CA GLY A 52 15.58 12.79 0.37
C GLY A 52 15.16 11.57 -0.45
N VAL A 53 15.42 10.38 0.08
CA VAL A 53 15.03 9.09 -0.50
C VAL A 53 14.21 8.28 0.52
N GLY A 54 13.49 7.28 0.04
CA GLY A 54 12.74 6.34 0.88
C GLY A 54 11.34 6.05 0.34
N PRO A 55 10.60 5.13 0.99
CA PRO A 55 9.26 4.73 0.56
C PRO A 55 8.32 5.89 0.31
N LEU A 56 8.30 6.91 1.18
CA LEU A 56 7.45 8.09 1.00
C LEU A 56 7.76 8.79 -0.33
N VAL A 57 9.03 8.96 -0.66
CA VAL A 57 9.46 9.67 -1.88
C VAL A 57 9.07 8.87 -3.13
N ASP A 58 9.28 7.55 -3.10
CA ASP A 58 8.90 6.67 -4.21
C ASP A 58 7.37 6.66 -4.42
N ARG A 59 6.58 6.65 -3.33
CA ARG A 59 5.11 6.75 -3.43
C ARG A 59 4.60 8.10 -3.86
N LEU A 60 5.26 9.19 -3.48
CA LEU A 60 4.91 10.51 -3.97
C LEU A 60 5.16 10.61 -5.49
N ARG A 61 6.22 10.00 -6.02
CA ARG A 61 6.42 9.91 -7.48
C ARG A 61 5.28 9.17 -8.15
N ASP A 62 4.88 8.01 -7.62
CA ASP A 62 3.76 7.23 -8.15
C ASP A 62 2.44 8.02 -8.13
N VAL A 63 2.14 8.66 -6.99
CA VAL A 63 0.95 9.52 -6.84
C VAL A 63 0.95 10.65 -7.86
N LEU A 64 2.04 11.41 -7.96
CA LEU A 64 2.13 12.54 -8.87
C LEU A 64 2.13 12.12 -10.34
N ALA A 65 2.60 10.92 -10.66
CA ALA A 65 2.57 10.38 -12.02
C ALA A 65 1.14 10.13 -12.54
N THR A 66 0.16 9.89 -11.66
CA THR A 66 -1.24 9.61 -12.03
C THR A 66 -2.26 10.62 -11.52
N ALA A 67 -1.86 11.59 -10.69
CA ALA A 67 -2.73 12.60 -10.09
C ALA A 67 -3.16 13.75 -11.02
N GLY A 68 -2.50 13.90 -12.18
CA GLY A 68 -2.71 15.01 -13.10
C GLY A 68 -1.76 16.17 -12.85
N GLN A 69 -1.77 17.16 -13.75
CA GLN A 69 -0.72 18.19 -13.83
C GLN A 69 -0.67 19.14 -12.62
N ASP A 70 -1.82 19.49 -12.05
CA ASP A 70 -1.97 20.49 -10.97
C ASP A 70 -2.21 19.85 -9.60
N ALA A 71 -1.86 18.57 -9.43
CA ALA A 71 -2.08 17.87 -8.17
C ALA A 71 -1.13 18.38 -7.07
N VAL A 72 -1.71 18.63 -5.89
CA VAL A 72 -0.98 18.91 -4.65
C VAL A 72 -1.46 17.92 -3.58
N VAL A 73 -0.51 17.30 -2.88
CA VAL A 73 -0.75 16.38 -1.77
C VAL A 73 0.06 16.79 -0.54
N VAL A 74 -0.40 16.37 0.64
CA VAL A 74 0.31 16.58 1.90
C VAL A 74 1.22 15.38 2.16
N ALA A 75 2.53 15.55 2.08
CA ALA A 75 3.50 14.54 2.48
C ALA A 75 3.82 14.65 3.97
N VAL A 76 3.84 13.54 4.69
CA VAL A 76 4.16 13.46 6.13
C VAL A 76 5.26 12.42 6.37
N PRO A 77 6.47 12.85 6.72
CA PRO A 77 7.52 11.93 7.16
C PRO A 77 7.13 11.20 8.44
N VAL A 78 7.40 9.90 8.46
CA VAL A 78 7.18 9.01 9.61
C VAL A 78 8.53 8.40 10.02
N GLN A 79 8.70 8.16 11.32
CA GLN A 79 9.88 7.44 11.83
C GLN A 79 9.89 6.02 11.27
N GLY A 80 11.03 5.60 10.72
CA GLY A 80 11.24 4.25 10.19
C GLY A 80 12.25 3.44 10.99
N GLN A 81 12.17 2.12 10.84
CA GLN A 81 13.13 1.15 11.34
C GLN A 81 13.73 0.37 10.16
N GLN A 82 14.92 -0.22 10.35
CA GLN A 82 15.54 -1.05 9.32
C GLN A 82 14.60 -2.21 8.95
N GLY A 83 14.39 -2.41 7.64
CA GLY A 83 13.52 -3.46 7.13
C GLY A 83 14.08 -4.87 7.38
N GLY A 84 13.22 -5.87 7.22
CA GLY A 84 13.59 -7.26 7.35
C GLY A 84 12.36 -8.15 7.45
N TYR A 85 12.51 -9.43 7.12
CA TYR A 85 11.46 -10.41 7.38
C TYR A 85 11.99 -11.80 7.66
N ILE A 86 11.12 -12.61 8.25
CA ILE A 86 11.25 -14.06 8.29
C ILE A 86 10.10 -14.63 7.44
N SER A 87 10.41 -15.48 6.47
CA SER A 87 9.37 -16.08 5.62
C SER A 87 8.63 -17.20 6.36
N SER A 88 7.43 -17.53 5.87
CA SER A 88 6.62 -18.61 6.43
C SER A 88 7.36 -19.95 6.29
N PRO A 89 7.28 -20.84 7.29
CA PRO A 89 7.92 -22.15 7.21
C PRO A 89 7.21 -23.03 6.18
N ILE A 90 8.00 -23.67 5.32
CA ILE A 90 7.51 -24.59 4.29
C ILE A 90 8.04 -25.99 4.60
N TRP A 91 7.10 -26.93 4.75
CA TRP A 91 7.41 -28.33 4.94
C TRP A 91 7.61 -29.07 3.62
N SER A 92 8.44 -30.12 3.66
CA SER A 92 8.65 -31.06 2.56
C SER A 92 9.20 -32.39 3.10
N GLY A 93 9.28 -33.42 2.25
CA GLY A 93 9.83 -34.73 2.63
C GLY A 93 8.94 -35.53 3.58
N GLY A 94 9.47 -36.63 4.11
CA GLY A 94 8.74 -37.55 4.99
C GLY A 94 7.48 -38.15 4.36
N ASN A 95 6.44 -38.32 5.17
CA ASN A 95 5.17 -38.96 4.78
C ASN A 95 4.13 -37.99 4.18
N GLY A 96 4.48 -36.71 3.97
CA GLY A 96 3.56 -35.69 3.46
C GLY A 96 2.54 -35.15 4.48
N SER A 97 2.61 -35.57 5.75
CA SER A 97 1.78 -35.05 6.85
C SER A 97 2.67 -34.25 7.80
N TYR A 98 2.37 -32.97 7.95
CA TYR A 98 3.22 -32.04 8.70
C TYR A 98 2.49 -31.41 9.87
N PRO A 99 3.14 -31.24 11.04
CA PRO A 99 2.55 -30.46 12.12
C PRO A 99 2.49 -28.97 11.75
N ALA A 100 1.61 -28.24 12.41
CA ALA A 100 1.62 -26.79 12.33
C ALA A 100 2.99 -26.25 12.77
N ALA A 101 3.51 -25.26 12.05
CA ALA A 101 4.75 -24.58 12.37
C ALA A 101 4.59 -23.09 12.08
N SER A 102 5.23 -22.27 12.91
CA SER A 102 5.35 -20.83 12.68
C SER A 102 6.75 -20.37 13.06
N VAL A 103 7.16 -19.19 12.60
CA VAL A 103 8.45 -18.62 12.95
C VAL A 103 8.22 -17.22 13.48
N SER A 104 8.94 -16.86 14.55
CA SER A 104 8.89 -15.54 15.17
C SER A 104 10.29 -14.98 15.35
N GLY A 105 10.35 -13.69 15.70
CA GLY A 105 11.58 -12.98 16.00
C GLY A 105 11.85 -11.80 15.07
N VAL A 106 13.01 -11.19 15.22
CA VAL A 106 13.45 -10.03 14.44
C VAL A 106 14.73 -10.40 13.71
N PRO A 107 14.79 -10.31 12.37
CA PRO A 107 15.99 -10.66 11.60
C PRO A 107 17.24 -9.91 12.09
N GLN A 108 18.27 -10.67 12.46
CA GLN A 108 19.60 -10.14 12.84
C GLN A 108 20.69 -10.52 11.84
N LYS A 109 20.51 -11.63 11.12
CA LYS A 109 21.44 -12.11 10.10
C LYS A 109 20.70 -12.82 8.97
N ASN A 110 21.09 -12.55 7.73
CA ASN A 110 20.56 -13.28 6.57
C ASN A 110 20.87 -14.76 6.69
N ALA A 111 19.88 -15.61 6.43
CA ALA A 111 20.03 -17.06 6.45
C ALA A 111 19.00 -17.74 5.56
N ASP A 112 19.40 -18.84 4.93
CA ASP A 112 18.50 -19.80 4.29
C ASP A 112 18.41 -21.03 5.19
N VAL A 113 17.36 -21.07 6.00
CA VAL A 113 17.24 -22.05 7.06
C VAL A 113 16.68 -23.35 6.50
N VAL A 114 17.37 -24.46 6.77
CA VAL A 114 16.89 -25.81 6.49
C VAL A 114 17.02 -26.65 7.76
N ILE A 115 15.91 -27.21 8.22
CA ILE A 115 15.84 -28.09 9.39
C ILE A 115 15.44 -29.47 8.89
N GLU A 116 16.26 -30.47 9.17
CA GLU A 116 16.00 -31.86 8.78
C GLU A 116 15.82 -32.74 10.01
N VAL A 117 14.71 -33.50 10.03
CA VAL A 117 14.42 -34.46 11.08
C VAL A 117 15.21 -35.75 10.81
N LEU A 118 16.11 -36.09 11.73
CA LEU A 118 16.99 -37.26 11.63
C LEU A 118 16.42 -38.49 12.33
N SER A 119 15.71 -38.30 13.44
CA SER A 119 15.04 -39.39 14.14
C SER A 119 13.60 -38.99 14.46
N ALA A 120 12.64 -39.81 14.03
CA ALA A 120 11.23 -39.61 14.32
C ALA A 120 10.96 -39.59 15.83
N GLY A 121 9.92 -38.86 16.23
CA GLY A 121 9.51 -38.75 17.63
C GLY A 121 8.65 -37.52 17.88
N GLN A 122 8.16 -37.39 19.10
CA GLN A 122 7.50 -36.17 19.55
C GLN A 122 8.55 -35.05 19.76
N VAL A 123 8.15 -33.79 19.62
CA VAL A 123 8.94 -32.65 20.15
C VAL A 123 9.43 -32.95 21.57
N GLY A 124 10.72 -32.70 21.83
CA GLY A 124 11.43 -33.09 23.05
C GLY A 124 12.10 -34.47 23.00
N THR A 125 11.84 -35.27 21.96
CA THR A 125 12.45 -36.60 21.75
C THR A 125 13.03 -36.79 20.35
N ALA A 126 12.39 -36.24 19.32
CA ALA A 126 12.92 -36.23 17.97
C ALA A 126 14.23 -35.44 17.89
N THR A 127 15.12 -35.84 16.98
CA THR A 127 16.37 -35.11 16.73
C THR A 127 16.36 -34.47 15.36
N VAL A 128 16.89 -33.26 15.28
CA VAL A 128 17.01 -32.46 14.07
C VAL A 128 18.44 -32.00 13.88
N ARG A 129 18.77 -31.62 12.66
CA ARG A 129 19.95 -30.81 12.35
C ARG A 129 19.53 -29.55 11.61
N VAL A 130 20.21 -28.45 11.91
CA VAL A 130 19.90 -27.12 11.36
C VAL A 130 21.03 -26.68 10.45
N SER A 131 20.67 -26.13 9.29
CA SER A 131 21.51 -25.40 8.36
C SER A 131 20.99 -23.97 8.23
N THR A 132 21.90 -23.01 8.10
CA THR A 132 21.59 -21.59 7.84
C THR A 132 22.06 -21.13 6.44
N ASP A 133 22.58 -22.05 5.63
CA ASP A 133 23.18 -21.84 4.31
C ASP A 133 22.49 -22.66 3.21
N GLY A 134 21.18 -22.88 3.34
CA GLY A 134 20.38 -23.56 2.33
C GLY A 134 20.61 -25.07 2.25
N GLY A 135 21.23 -25.67 3.27
CA GLY A 135 21.53 -27.10 3.36
C GLY A 135 22.91 -27.47 2.84
N GLU A 136 23.81 -26.51 2.58
CA GLU A 136 25.19 -26.80 2.21
C GLU A 136 25.98 -27.40 3.38
N ALA A 137 25.82 -26.83 4.58
CA ALA A 137 26.39 -27.36 5.81
C ALA A 137 25.33 -27.46 6.91
N PHE A 138 25.38 -28.55 7.67
CA PHE A 138 24.51 -28.77 8.83
C PHE A 138 25.32 -28.76 10.12
N GLY A 139 24.73 -28.16 11.15
CA GLY A 139 25.20 -28.28 12.51
C GLY A 139 25.05 -29.70 13.07
N SER A 140 25.58 -29.90 14.27
CA SER A 140 25.43 -31.16 15.02
C SER A 140 23.96 -31.46 15.31
N PRO A 141 23.54 -32.73 15.29
CA PRO A 141 22.19 -33.13 15.69
C PRO A 141 21.85 -32.67 17.12
N GLU A 142 20.64 -32.16 17.30
CA GLU A 142 20.10 -31.74 18.59
C GLU A 142 18.66 -32.21 18.77
N THR A 143 18.24 -32.37 20.03
CA THR A 143 16.84 -32.70 20.33
C THR A 143 15.97 -31.46 20.09
N VAL A 144 14.94 -31.60 19.25
CA VAL A 144 14.08 -30.48 18.89
C VAL A 144 13.17 -30.09 20.06
N ALA A 145 13.19 -28.80 20.42
CA ALA A 145 12.28 -28.22 21.40
C ALA A 145 11.09 -27.54 20.71
N ALA A 146 10.03 -27.25 21.48
CA ALA A 146 8.86 -26.52 20.98
C ALA A 146 9.21 -25.10 20.51
N GLN A 147 10.29 -24.53 21.07
CA GLN A 147 10.90 -23.29 20.61
C GLN A 147 12.35 -23.59 20.26
N LEU A 148 12.69 -23.45 18.98
CA LEU A 148 14.03 -23.70 18.48
C LEU A 148 14.61 -22.40 17.90
N PRO A 149 15.44 -21.67 18.68
CA PRO A 149 16.19 -20.53 18.17
C PRO A 149 17.17 -20.96 17.07
N ILE A 150 17.28 -20.17 16.01
CA ILE A 150 18.14 -20.51 14.87
C ILE A 150 19.46 -19.73 14.93
N GLY A 151 20.55 -20.50 14.99
CA GLY A 151 21.90 -19.99 15.17
C GLY A 151 22.27 -19.77 16.64
N VAL A 152 23.57 -19.67 16.92
CA VAL A 152 24.10 -19.43 18.27
C VAL A 152 25.09 -18.27 18.24
N SER A 153 25.15 -17.50 19.33
CA SER A 153 26.05 -16.34 19.50
C SER A 153 26.10 -15.42 18.27
N ASP A 154 27.25 -15.30 17.60
CA ASP A 154 27.50 -14.39 16.48
C ASP A 154 26.86 -14.88 15.15
N GLU A 155 26.33 -16.11 15.15
CA GLU A 155 25.57 -16.72 14.06
C GLU A 155 24.05 -16.69 14.31
N ALA A 156 23.60 -16.08 15.42
CA ALA A 156 22.17 -15.97 15.72
C ALA A 156 21.45 -15.17 14.63
N THR A 157 20.45 -15.81 14.01
CA THR A 157 19.65 -15.20 12.94
C THR A 157 18.55 -14.28 13.48
N GLY A 158 18.22 -14.43 14.77
CA GLY A 158 17.07 -13.79 15.41
C GLY A 158 15.74 -14.52 15.20
N ALA A 159 15.72 -15.56 14.36
CA ALA A 159 14.53 -16.38 14.14
C ALA A 159 14.39 -17.48 15.19
N THR A 160 13.16 -17.79 15.58
CA THR A 160 12.81 -18.93 16.43
C THR A 160 11.69 -19.73 15.78
N LEU A 161 11.95 -20.99 15.44
CA LEU A 161 10.91 -21.91 14.99
C LEU A 161 10.04 -22.30 16.18
N LEU A 162 8.73 -22.21 15.98
CA LEU A 162 7.70 -22.59 16.95
C LEU A 162 6.95 -23.82 16.45
N LEU A 163 6.99 -24.87 17.26
CA LEU A 163 6.29 -26.14 17.06
C LEU A 163 5.38 -26.42 18.27
N PRO A 164 4.20 -27.05 18.07
CA PRO A 164 3.39 -27.53 19.18
C PRO A 164 4.16 -28.53 20.05
N GLU A 165 4.00 -28.47 21.38
CA GLU A 165 4.71 -29.37 22.33
C GLU A 165 4.43 -30.86 22.07
N ASN A 166 3.26 -31.17 21.51
CA ASN A 166 2.85 -32.53 21.19
C ASN A 166 2.97 -32.88 19.71
N ALA A 167 3.67 -32.06 18.91
CA ALA A 167 3.88 -32.35 17.50
C ALA A 167 4.72 -33.62 17.33
N LEU A 168 4.26 -34.51 16.46
CA LEU A 168 4.99 -35.69 16.02
C LEU A 168 5.77 -35.33 14.75
N LEU A 169 7.05 -35.60 14.77
CA LEU A 169 7.97 -35.41 13.65
C LEU A 169 8.41 -36.76 13.12
N GLU A 170 8.50 -36.84 11.80
CA GLU A 170 8.87 -38.05 11.08
C GLU A 170 10.25 -37.90 10.45
N GLU A 171 11.01 -38.99 10.42
CA GLU A 171 12.33 -39.01 9.81
C GLU A 171 12.26 -38.62 8.33
N GLY A 172 13.21 -37.78 7.89
CA GLY A 172 13.27 -37.27 6.53
C GLY A 172 12.31 -36.11 6.23
N GLN A 173 11.52 -35.65 7.21
CA GLN A 173 10.84 -34.36 7.09
C GLN A 173 11.86 -33.22 7.05
N ARG A 174 11.59 -32.22 6.21
CA ARG A 174 12.38 -31.01 6.09
C ARG A 174 11.48 -29.79 6.22
N LEU A 175 11.93 -28.81 6.98
CA LEU A 175 11.29 -27.50 7.10
C LEU A 175 12.28 -26.42 6.67
N ARG A 176 11.84 -25.51 5.80
CA ARG A 176 12.66 -24.41 5.31
C ARG A 176 11.98 -23.07 5.50
N PHE A 177 12.78 -22.03 5.73
CA PHE A 177 12.36 -20.64 5.68
C PHE A 177 13.58 -19.73 5.50
N ALA A 178 13.33 -18.48 5.10
CA ALA A 178 14.36 -17.47 4.87
C ALA A 178 14.31 -16.42 5.97
N VAL A 179 15.49 -15.96 6.39
CA VAL A 179 15.68 -14.76 7.20
C VAL A 179 16.36 -13.72 6.34
N ARG A 180 15.77 -12.53 6.23
CA ARG A 180 16.30 -11.39 5.46
C ARG A 180 16.38 -10.13 6.32
N CYS A 181 17.54 -9.51 6.32
CA CYS A 181 17.81 -8.19 6.91
C CYS A 181 17.64 -7.08 5.85
N ALA A 182 17.76 -5.82 6.28
CA ALA A 182 17.62 -4.66 5.39
C ALA A 182 18.53 -4.74 4.17
N VAL A 183 19.79 -5.13 4.37
CA VAL A 183 20.69 -5.54 3.29
C VAL A 183 20.60 -7.05 3.13
N GLY A 184 20.04 -7.52 2.01
CA GLY A 184 19.92 -8.93 1.68
C GLY A 184 21.26 -9.61 1.38
N PRO A 185 21.27 -10.94 1.19
CA PRO A 185 22.49 -11.64 0.79
C PRO A 185 23.02 -11.11 -0.55
N VAL A 186 24.35 -11.16 -0.72
CA VAL A 186 25.00 -10.84 -1.99
C VAL A 186 25.13 -12.12 -2.78
N GLU A 187 24.43 -12.19 -3.91
CA GLU A 187 24.52 -13.30 -4.85
C GLU A 187 25.49 -12.96 -5.98
N ARG A 188 26.24 -13.96 -6.45
CA ARG A 188 27.20 -13.81 -7.54
C ARG A 188 26.79 -14.69 -8.71
N VAL A 189 26.61 -14.07 -9.88
CA VAL A 189 26.38 -14.74 -11.16
C VAL A 189 27.60 -14.50 -12.05
N GLY A 190 28.28 -15.58 -12.45
CA GLY A 190 29.50 -15.50 -13.24
C GLY A 190 30.60 -16.38 -12.67
N ASP A 191 31.86 -15.98 -12.89
CA ASP A 191 33.01 -16.79 -12.51
C ASP A 191 33.18 -16.86 -10.98
N ALA A 192 33.27 -18.07 -10.45
CA ALA A 192 33.39 -18.32 -9.02
C ALA A 192 34.74 -17.88 -8.42
N SER A 193 35.74 -17.60 -9.25
CA SER A 193 37.03 -17.04 -8.84
C SER A 193 36.98 -15.53 -8.57
N SER A 194 35.99 -14.82 -9.11
CA SER A 194 35.83 -13.37 -8.90
C SER A 194 35.50 -13.09 -7.43
N PRO A 195 36.26 -12.26 -6.68
CA PRO A 195 36.05 -12.05 -5.24
C PRO A 195 34.60 -11.65 -4.90
N LEU A 196 34.05 -12.17 -3.81
CA LEU A 196 32.69 -11.79 -3.38
C LEU A 196 32.71 -10.40 -2.75
N ILE A 197 31.88 -9.48 -3.26
CA ILE A 197 31.71 -8.15 -2.66
C ILE A 197 30.88 -8.24 -1.37
N THR A 198 30.98 -7.24 -0.51
CA THR A 198 30.07 -7.08 0.63
C THR A 198 29.28 -5.79 0.50
N VAL A 199 28.08 -5.77 1.05
CA VAL A 199 27.22 -4.58 1.12
C VAL A 199 26.82 -4.40 2.58
N THR A 200 27.02 -3.21 3.12
CA THR A 200 26.70 -2.89 4.53
C THR A 200 26.20 -1.46 4.66
N GLY A 201 25.48 -1.17 5.75
CA GLY A 201 24.96 0.17 6.05
C GLY A 201 23.48 0.15 6.42
N ASP A 202 22.95 1.33 6.74
CA ASP A 202 21.55 1.53 7.07
C ASP A 202 20.78 1.87 5.79
N VAL A 203 19.84 1.02 5.40
CA VAL A 203 19.08 1.22 4.17
C VAL A 203 18.12 2.40 4.33
N LEU A 204 18.18 3.34 3.40
CA LEU A 204 17.31 4.51 3.33
C LEU A 204 16.17 4.34 2.32
N ALA A 205 16.34 3.47 1.31
CA ALA A 205 15.34 3.20 0.28
C ALA A 205 15.51 1.81 -0.32
N GLY A 206 14.39 1.19 -0.69
CA GLY A 206 14.38 -0.11 -1.36
C GLY A 206 14.97 -0.04 -2.77
N ALA A 207 15.74 -1.07 -3.12
CA ALA A 207 16.39 -1.20 -4.43
C ALA A 207 16.79 -2.65 -4.69
N GLU A 208 16.96 -2.99 -5.97
CA GLU A 208 17.62 -4.23 -6.39
C GLU A 208 18.97 -3.84 -6.98
N LEU A 209 20.02 -3.98 -6.19
CA LEU A 209 21.37 -3.64 -6.65
C LEU A 209 21.87 -4.71 -7.62
N SER A 210 22.40 -4.27 -8.75
CA SER A 210 23.18 -5.11 -9.64
C SER A 210 24.51 -4.44 -9.98
N VAL A 211 25.62 -5.08 -9.58
CA VAL A 211 26.98 -4.62 -9.83
C VAL A 211 27.60 -5.53 -10.88
N GLN A 212 27.79 -5.01 -12.10
CA GLN A 212 28.42 -5.77 -13.18
C GLN A 212 29.87 -5.34 -13.38
N ILE A 213 30.80 -6.29 -13.34
CA ILE A 213 32.19 -6.08 -13.73
C ILE A 213 32.27 -6.01 -15.26
N VAL A 214 32.66 -4.85 -15.79
CA VAL A 214 32.76 -4.60 -17.23
C VAL A 214 34.13 -5.00 -17.76
N LYS A 215 35.19 -4.65 -17.01
CA LYS A 215 36.58 -5.01 -17.32
C LYS A 215 37.18 -5.64 -16.07
N GLY A 216 37.76 -6.82 -16.23
CA GLY A 216 38.43 -7.51 -15.13
C GLY A 216 39.73 -6.83 -14.69
N GLY A 217 40.18 -7.19 -13.49
CA GLY A 217 41.35 -6.64 -12.81
C GLY A 217 41.07 -6.35 -11.34
N ASP A 218 42.12 -6.14 -10.55
CA ASP A 218 42.00 -5.71 -9.15
C ASP A 218 41.46 -4.26 -9.04
N ARG A 219 41.35 -3.77 -7.81
CA ARG A 219 41.10 -2.37 -7.48
C ARG A 219 42.02 -1.45 -8.28
N ASN A 220 41.49 -0.30 -8.71
CA ASN A 220 42.15 0.69 -9.55
C ASN A 220 42.50 0.22 -11.00
N GLU A 221 42.22 -1.02 -11.38
CA GLU A 221 42.46 -1.56 -12.73
C GLU A 221 41.19 -2.05 -13.42
N GLY A 222 40.36 -2.79 -12.68
CA GLY A 222 39.06 -3.27 -13.08
C GLY A 222 38.02 -2.16 -13.11
N THR A 223 36.94 -2.37 -13.86
CA THR A 223 35.83 -1.42 -13.97
C THR A 223 34.49 -2.09 -13.75
N TYR A 224 33.56 -1.39 -13.13
CA TYR A 224 32.20 -1.86 -12.84
C TYR A 224 31.15 -0.84 -13.30
N GLN A 225 29.90 -1.29 -13.39
CA GLN A 225 28.73 -0.43 -13.47
C GLN A 225 27.69 -0.88 -12.45
N LEU A 226 26.87 0.06 -11.97
CA LEU A 226 25.86 -0.17 -10.93
C LEU A 226 24.46 0.13 -11.49
N SER A 227 23.54 -0.79 -11.23
CA SER A 227 22.09 -0.64 -11.38
C SER A 227 21.44 -0.70 -9.98
N VAL A 228 20.30 -0.02 -9.83
CA VAL A 228 19.46 -0.02 -8.62
C VAL A 228 18.05 -0.57 -8.88
N ASP A 229 17.85 -1.13 -10.07
CA ASP A 229 16.62 -1.67 -10.64
C ASP A 229 16.85 -3.07 -11.23
N GLY A 230 17.60 -3.91 -10.52
CA GLY A 230 17.73 -5.33 -10.87
C GLY A 230 18.52 -5.60 -12.15
N GLY A 231 19.20 -4.60 -12.71
CA GLY A 231 19.94 -4.68 -13.97
C GLY A 231 19.19 -4.17 -15.19
N ASP A 232 18.00 -3.60 -15.03
CA ASP A 232 17.25 -2.99 -16.15
C ASP A 232 17.97 -1.78 -16.73
N ASN A 233 18.52 -0.92 -15.86
CA ASN A 233 19.29 0.25 -16.26
C ASN A 233 20.61 0.35 -15.49
N TYR A 234 21.72 0.36 -16.24
CA TYR A 234 23.05 0.57 -15.65
C TYR A 234 23.49 2.03 -15.75
N GLY A 235 24.06 2.53 -14.66
CA GLY A 235 24.77 3.80 -14.64
C GLY A 235 26.08 3.77 -15.44
N LYS A 236 26.83 4.87 -15.37
CA LYS A 236 28.14 4.98 -16.03
C LYS A 236 29.13 3.94 -15.51
N VAL A 237 29.95 3.40 -16.42
CA VAL A 237 31.11 2.57 -16.07
C VAL A 237 32.11 3.40 -15.26
N ARG A 238 32.59 2.84 -14.15
CA ARG A 238 33.54 3.44 -13.20
C ARG A 238 34.66 2.45 -12.92
N THR A 239 35.85 2.96 -12.61
CA THR A 239 36.94 2.13 -12.09
C THR A 239 36.60 1.68 -10.66
N ILE A 240 36.95 0.43 -10.31
CA ILE A 240 36.86 -0.04 -8.93
C ILE A 240 37.79 0.84 -8.08
N PRO A 241 37.29 1.54 -7.04
CA PRO A 241 38.10 2.46 -6.26
C PRO A 241 39.31 1.77 -5.61
N VAL A 242 40.39 2.52 -5.41
CA VAL A 242 41.63 2.00 -4.80
C VAL A 242 41.42 1.51 -3.37
N ASP A 243 40.55 2.18 -2.60
CA ASP A 243 40.15 1.75 -1.26
C ASP A 243 39.13 0.60 -1.29
N GLY A 244 38.58 0.29 -2.47
CA GLY A 244 37.56 -0.73 -2.70
C GLY A 244 36.17 -0.34 -2.23
N THR A 245 35.90 0.92 -1.91
CA THR A 245 34.61 1.32 -1.30
C THR A 245 33.79 2.23 -2.21
N VAL A 246 32.47 1.96 -2.28
CA VAL A 246 31.51 2.74 -3.06
C VAL A 246 30.29 3.02 -2.19
N ALA A 247 30.18 4.24 -1.69
CA ALA A 247 28.97 4.71 -1.01
C ALA A 247 27.84 4.97 -2.02
N THR A 248 26.61 4.69 -1.62
CA THR A 248 25.40 4.95 -2.42
C THR A 248 24.49 5.95 -1.72
N ASP A 249 23.65 6.65 -2.49
CA ASP A 249 22.61 7.53 -1.93
C ASP A 249 21.48 6.74 -1.23
N LEU A 250 21.53 5.40 -1.26
CA LEU A 250 20.58 4.48 -0.64
C LEU A 250 20.96 4.13 0.81
N GLY A 251 22.06 4.69 1.32
CA GLY A 251 22.55 4.48 2.70
C GLY A 251 23.48 3.27 2.88
N VAL A 252 23.75 2.52 1.81
CA VAL A 252 24.65 1.37 1.84
C VAL A 252 25.98 1.66 1.16
N THR A 253 27.02 0.95 1.59
CA THR A 253 28.36 0.95 1.02
C THR A 253 28.66 -0.42 0.44
N ILE A 254 29.05 -0.46 -0.84
CA ILE A 254 29.57 -1.65 -1.51
C ILE A 254 31.08 -1.69 -1.27
N THR A 255 31.58 -2.80 -0.76
CA THR A 255 33.01 -3.05 -0.56
C THR A 255 33.48 -4.16 -1.49
N PHE A 256 34.47 -3.85 -2.30
CA PHE A 256 35.22 -4.75 -3.17
C PHE A 256 36.47 -5.17 -2.41
N PRO A 257 36.60 -6.39 -1.84
CA PRO A 257 37.88 -6.89 -1.31
C PRO A 257 39.01 -6.80 -2.36
N ALA A 258 40.26 -6.75 -1.92
CA ALA A 258 41.38 -6.85 -2.86
C ALA A 258 41.36 -8.21 -3.55
N GLY A 259 41.63 -8.24 -4.85
CA GLY A 259 41.65 -9.46 -5.66
C GLY A 259 41.21 -9.21 -7.10
N ASP A 260 41.54 -10.15 -7.98
CA ASP A 260 41.28 -10.02 -9.42
C ASP A 260 39.80 -10.29 -9.75
N TYR A 261 39.07 -9.24 -10.10
CA TYR A 261 37.68 -9.36 -10.56
C TYR A 261 37.64 -9.86 -11.99
N VAL A 262 36.70 -10.77 -12.27
CA VAL A 262 36.51 -11.34 -13.62
C VAL A 262 35.45 -10.54 -14.38
N GLY A 263 35.77 -10.11 -15.61
CA GLY A 263 34.83 -9.40 -16.48
C GLY A 263 33.59 -10.24 -16.80
N GLY A 264 32.42 -9.62 -16.75
CA GLY A 264 31.12 -10.26 -16.93
C GLY A 264 30.46 -10.75 -15.64
N THR A 265 31.21 -10.87 -14.53
CA THR A 265 30.63 -11.23 -13.23
C THR A 265 29.64 -10.15 -12.77
N THR A 266 28.48 -10.58 -12.30
CA THR A 266 27.42 -9.72 -11.77
C THR A 266 27.14 -10.10 -10.33
N TYR A 267 27.06 -9.11 -9.45
CA TYR A 267 26.66 -9.29 -8.06
C TYR A 267 25.31 -8.64 -7.83
N ALA A 268 24.37 -9.40 -7.28
CA ALA A 268 23.02 -8.93 -6.96
C ALA A 268 22.82 -8.84 -5.45
N CYS A 269 22.13 -7.80 -4.99
CA CYS A 269 21.76 -7.65 -3.58
C CYS A 269 20.47 -6.84 -3.47
N ARG A 270 19.47 -7.39 -2.77
CA ARG A 270 18.21 -6.70 -2.53
C ARG A 270 18.30 -5.85 -1.26
N LEU A 271 17.90 -4.58 -1.37
CA LEU A 271 17.73 -3.69 -0.24
C LEU A 271 16.24 -3.62 0.12
N LEU A 272 15.89 -4.03 1.34
CA LEU A 272 14.55 -3.86 1.88
C LEU A 272 14.41 -2.43 2.43
N PRO A 273 13.36 -1.69 2.04
CA PRO A 273 13.17 -0.33 2.52
C PRO A 273 12.96 -0.29 4.04
N PRO A 274 13.23 0.84 4.70
CA PRO A 274 12.84 1.03 6.09
C PRO A 274 11.31 1.11 6.21
N GLU A 275 10.77 0.52 7.28
CA GLU A 275 9.32 0.42 7.54
C GLU A 275 8.97 1.13 8.87
N PRO A 276 7.85 1.86 8.93
CA PRO A 276 7.37 2.47 10.17
C PRO A 276 6.54 1.46 10.99
N SER A 277 6.50 1.62 12.31
CA SER A 277 5.49 0.93 13.12
C SER A 277 4.15 1.68 13.04
N ILE A 278 3.02 1.00 13.31
CA ILE A 278 1.72 1.67 13.39
C ILE A 278 1.69 2.76 14.48
N VAL A 279 2.42 2.57 15.57
CA VAL A 279 2.54 3.57 16.64
C VAL A 279 3.20 4.85 16.11
N ASP A 280 4.29 4.70 15.35
CA ASP A 280 5.00 5.83 14.73
C ASP A 280 4.14 6.53 13.68
N VAL A 281 3.37 5.76 12.87
CA VAL A 281 2.41 6.32 11.91
C VAL A 281 1.36 7.16 12.63
N MET A 282 0.75 6.62 13.68
CA MET A 282 -0.31 7.30 14.42
C MET A 282 0.21 8.59 15.07
N ALA A 283 1.39 8.55 15.69
CA ALA A 283 2.03 9.72 16.29
C ALA A 283 2.37 10.79 15.24
N ALA A 284 2.93 10.39 14.09
CA ALA A 284 3.29 11.33 13.03
C ALA A 284 2.06 12.02 12.40
N LEU A 285 0.91 11.36 12.39
CA LEU A 285 -0.32 11.89 11.80
C LEU A 285 -1.08 12.88 12.71
N GLU A 286 -0.83 12.92 14.02
CA GLU A 286 -1.61 13.75 14.96
C GLU A 286 -1.65 15.23 14.57
N SER A 287 -0.49 15.86 14.42
CA SER A 287 -0.41 17.29 14.11
C SER A 287 -0.89 17.61 12.69
N PRO A 288 -0.44 16.92 11.63
CA PRO A 288 -0.93 17.15 10.27
C PRO A 288 -2.45 17.00 10.16
N LEU A 289 -3.00 15.94 10.77
CA LEU A 289 -4.45 15.74 10.77
C LEU A 289 -5.15 16.78 11.62
N SER A 290 -4.56 17.47 12.60
CA SER A 290 -5.26 18.57 13.28
C SER A 290 -5.51 19.80 12.39
N VAL A 291 -4.69 19.99 11.35
CA VAL A 291 -4.70 21.19 10.50
C VAL A 291 -5.31 20.93 9.12
N HIS A 292 -5.04 19.78 8.52
CA HIS A 292 -5.44 19.48 7.13
C HIS A 292 -6.68 18.59 7.06
N ASP A 293 -7.82 19.12 6.57
CA ASP A 293 -9.02 18.32 6.27
C ASP A 293 -8.88 17.63 4.90
N VAL A 294 -8.39 16.38 4.92
CA VAL A 294 -8.12 15.58 3.73
C VAL A 294 -9.25 14.58 3.43
N GLU A 295 -9.40 14.17 2.17
CA GLU A 295 -10.36 13.12 1.78
C GLU A 295 -9.87 11.75 2.26
N PHE A 296 -8.58 11.47 2.08
CA PHE A 296 -7.95 10.23 2.55
C PHE A 296 -6.50 10.41 3.00
N VAL A 297 -6.03 9.47 3.81
CA VAL A 297 -4.62 9.29 4.18
C VAL A 297 -4.12 7.99 3.56
N TYR A 298 -2.98 8.04 2.89
CA TYR A 298 -2.30 6.88 2.32
C TYR A 298 -1.03 6.61 3.11
N ILE A 299 -0.92 5.39 3.66
CA ILE A 299 0.26 4.91 4.36
C ILE A 299 1.17 4.20 3.36
N ALA A 300 2.31 4.82 3.07
CA ALA A 300 3.33 4.37 2.12
C ALA A 300 4.27 3.32 2.75
N ALA A 301 3.69 2.24 3.26
CA ALA A 301 4.40 1.11 3.85
C ALA A 301 3.53 -0.17 3.80
N PRO A 302 4.14 -1.37 3.80
CA PRO A 302 3.43 -2.62 4.04
C PRO A 302 2.65 -2.56 5.36
N SER A 303 1.53 -3.26 5.39
CA SER A 303 0.64 -3.29 6.55
C SER A 303 -0.11 -4.62 6.65
N ASP A 304 -0.57 -4.92 7.86
CA ASP A 304 -1.36 -6.09 8.21
C ASP A 304 -2.69 -5.72 8.88
N SER A 305 -3.49 -6.72 9.24
CA SER A 305 -4.80 -6.55 9.87
C SER A 305 -4.78 -5.78 11.20
N VAL A 306 -3.66 -5.79 11.94
CA VAL A 306 -3.49 -5.03 13.18
C VAL A 306 -3.37 -3.54 12.85
N ASP A 307 -2.57 -3.20 11.84
CA ASP A 307 -2.44 -1.82 11.35
C ASP A 307 -3.79 -1.30 10.86
N TRP A 308 -4.52 -2.13 10.10
CA TRP A 308 -5.82 -1.76 9.53
C TRP A 308 -6.87 -1.50 10.62
N ALA A 309 -6.86 -2.28 11.70
CA ALA A 309 -7.73 -2.05 12.85
C ALA A 309 -7.44 -0.71 13.55
N ALA A 310 -6.17 -0.37 13.75
CA ALA A 310 -5.77 0.91 14.34
C ALA A 310 -6.20 2.10 13.46
N LEU A 311 -6.00 2.01 12.15
CA LEU A 311 -6.39 3.05 11.20
C LEU A 311 -7.92 3.15 11.08
N SER A 312 -8.65 2.04 11.19
CA SER A 312 -10.12 2.06 11.27
C SER A 312 -10.60 2.84 12.50
N ALA A 313 -10.00 2.60 13.67
CA ALA A 313 -10.34 3.34 14.88
C ALA A 313 -10.04 4.84 14.73
N LYS A 314 -8.93 5.20 14.06
CA LYS A 314 -8.61 6.60 13.75
C LYS A 314 -9.62 7.23 12.79
N ALA A 315 -10.09 6.49 11.79
CA ALA A 315 -11.12 6.97 10.88
C ALA A 315 -12.44 7.27 11.62
N ASP A 316 -12.83 6.43 12.58
CA ASP A 316 -14.02 6.65 13.42
C ASP A 316 -13.84 7.86 14.36
N GLU A 317 -12.65 8.06 14.92
CA GLU A 317 -12.31 9.29 15.67
C GLU A 317 -12.50 10.54 14.81
N LEU A 318 -11.92 10.55 13.60
CA LEU A 318 -12.04 11.68 12.67
C LEU A 318 -13.48 11.90 12.21
N TRP A 319 -14.25 10.82 12.00
CA TRP A 319 -15.68 10.90 11.71
C TRP A 319 -16.45 11.61 12.82
N ASN A 320 -16.17 11.28 14.08
CA ASN A 320 -16.79 11.91 15.25
C ASN A 320 -16.38 13.38 15.42
N LEU A 321 -15.20 13.76 14.91
CA LEU A 321 -14.76 15.15 14.79
C LEU A 321 -15.34 15.88 13.56
N HIS A 322 -16.25 15.24 12.82
CA HIS A 322 -16.86 15.73 11.60
C HIS A 322 -15.89 15.94 10.43
N ARG A 323 -14.82 15.14 10.39
CA ARG A 323 -13.76 15.21 9.39
C ARG A 323 -13.63 13.87 8.69
N PRO A 324 -14.65 13.49 7.91
CA PRO A 324 -14.74 12.15 7.36
C PRO A 324 -13.54 11.87 6.44
N THR A 325 -12.70 10.92 6.87
CA THR A 325 -11.41 10.58 6.26
C THR A 325 -11.30 9.06 6.22
N TYR A 326 -10.84 8.51 5.10
CA TYR A 326 -10.56 7.08 4.98
C TYR A 326 -9.06 6.83 4.77
N PHE A 327 -8.62 5.61 5.03
CA PHE A 327 -7.22 5.20 4.94
C PHE A 327 -6.98 4.24 3.78
N LYS A 328 -5.84 4.41 3.12
CA LYS A 328 -5.32 3.49 2.11
C LYS A 328 -4.02 2.88 2.63
N CYS A 329 -3.91 1.56 2.52
CA CYS A 329 -2.75 0.81 3.00
C CYS A 329 -2.18 -0.08 1.89
N GLU A 330 -0.90 -0.43 1.98
CA GLU A 330 -0.26 -1.41 1.10
C GLU A 330 -0.25 -2.77 1.79
N ALA A 331 -0.59 -3.84 1.07
CA ALA A 331 -0.15 -5.15 1.47
C ALA A 331 1.36 -5.30 1.18
N ARG A 332 2.05 -6.15 1.95
CA ARG A 332 3.43 -6.54 1.67
C ARG A 332 3.56 -7.20 0.28
N LEU A 333 4.78 -7.22 -0.25
CA LEU A 333 5.11 -8.03 -1.43
C LEU A 333 5.24 -9.53 -1.05
N PRO A 334 5.16 -10.44 -2.03
CA PRO A 334 5.56 -11.84 -1.82
C PRO A 334 6.99 -11.95 -1.29
N ARG A 335 7.20 -12.85 -0.33
CA ARG A 335 8.49 -13.12 0.31
C ARG A 335 9.17 -14.33 -0.36
N ASP A 336 10.44 -14.54 -0.03
CA ASP A 336 11.20 -15.70 -0.51
C ASP A 336 10.47 -17.03 -0.23
N GLY A 337 10.34 -17.83 -1.28
CA GLY A 337 9.71 -19.14 -1.23
C GLY A 337 8.18 -19.13 -1.37
N GLU A 338 7.53 -17.97 -1.40
CA GLU A 338 6.08 -17.86 -1.66
C GLU A 338 5.79 -17.78 -3.15
N ASP A 339 4.87 -18.60 -3.64
CA ASP A 339 4.25 -18.39 -4.95
C ASP A 339 3.04 -17.43 -4.86
N LEU A 340 2.35 -17.20 -5.99
CA LEU A 340 1.17 -16.34 -5.99
C LEU A 340 0.00 -16.90 -5.17
N ASN A 341 -0.14 -18.22 -5.06
CA ASN A 341 -1.18 -18.85 -4.26
C ASN A 341 -0.89 -18.71 -2.78
N ASP A 342 0.37 -18.89 -2.35
CA ASP A 342 0.82 -18.67 -0.98
C ASP A 342 0.57 -17.21 -0.57
N PHE A 343 0.94 -16.28 -1.44
CA PHE A 343 0.69 -14.86 -1.22
C PHE A 343 -0.81 -14.55 -1.12
N ALA A 344 -1.63 -15.10 -2.02
CA ALA A 344 -3.07 -14.91 -1.98
C ALA A 344 -3.69 -15.52 -0.71
N ALA A 345 -3.25 -16.71 -0.29
CA ALA A 345 -3.71 -17.37 0.93
C ALA A 345 -3.38 -16.54 2.18
N TYR A 346 -2.17 -15.97 2.25
CA TYR A 346 -1.80 -15.03 3.31
C TYR A 346 -2.75 -13.82 3.36
N LEU A 347 -3.01 -13.17 2.22
CA LEU A 347 -3.91 -12.02 2.17
C LEU A 347 -5.36 -12.39 2.56
N LEU A 348 -5.83 -13.57 2.17
CA LEU A 348 -7.16 -14.03 2.57
C LEU A 348 -7.24 -14.25 4.09
N ALA A 349 -6.17 -14.77 4.71
CA ALA A 349 -6.09 -14.92 6.16
C ALA A 349 -6.12 -13.56 6.87
N GLU A 350 -5.34 -12.58 6.42
CA GLU A 350 -5.37 -11.21 6.98
C GLU A 350 -6.75 -10.55 6.87
N ARG A 351 -7.48 -10.82 5.78
CA ARG A 351 -8.83 -10.28 5.57
C ARG A 351 -9.90 -10.98 6.41
N GLN A 352 -9.69 -12.23 6.82
CA GLN A 352 -10.75 -13.12 7.32
C GLN A 352 -11.56 -12.51 8.46
N ASP A 353 -10.89 -11.88 9.43
CA ASP A 353 -11.53 -11.33 10.64
C ASP A 353 -11.51 -9.80 10.69
N PHE A 354 -11.23 -9.13 9.56
CA PHE A 354 -11.18 -7.68 9.47
C PHE A 354 -12.30 -7.12 8.58
N ALA A 355 -13.07 -6.17 9.10
CA ALA A 355 -14.02 -5.39 8.30
C ALA A 355 -13.99 -3.90 8.68
N SER A 356 -13.89 -3.03 7.67
CA SER A 356 -13.98 -1.59 7.87
C SER A 356 -14.45 -0.85 6.62
N ARG A 357 -15.39 0.08 6.81
CA ARG A 357 -15.88 0.97 5.75
C ARG A 357 -14.86 2.00 5.33
N PHE A 358 -13.91 2.35 6.19
CA PHE A 358 -13.01 3.49 6.00
C PHE A 358 -11.55 3.06 5.82
N VAL A 359 -11.31 1.79 5.51
CA VAL A 359 -9.99 1.28 5.15
C VAL A 359 -10.05 0.62 3.78
N GLN A 360 -9.06 0.88 2.94
CA GLN A 360 -8.79 0.17 1.71
C GLN A 360 -7.37 -0.40 1.76
N VAL A 361 -7.18 -1.60 1.21
CA VAL A 361 -5.85 -2.20 1.12
C VAL A 361 -5.56 -2.54 -0.34
N CYS A 362 -4.43 -2.06 -0.83
CA CYS A 362 -3.95 -2.40 -2.16
C CYS A 362 -2.99 -3.58 -2.07
N CYS A 363 -3.35 -4.68 -2.72
CA CYS A 363 -2.45 -5.81 -2.91
C CYS A 363 -1.83 -5.85 -4.31
N GLN A 364 -2.29 -5.00 -5.22
CA GLN A 364 -1.66 -4.90 -6.53
C GLN A 364 -0.20 -4.46 -6.39
N TYR A 365 0.70 -5.24 -6.96
CA TYR A 365 2.11 -4.92 -7.09
C TYR A 365 2.61 -5.25 -8.50
N GLY A 366 3.85 -4.89 -8.79
CA GLY A 366 4.51 -5.18 -10.06
C GLY A 366 5.63 -4.19 -10.32
N GLU A 367 6.31 -4.34 -11.45
CA GLU A 367 7.32 -3.39 -11.89
C GLU A 367 6.68 -2.02 -12.17
N VAL A 368 7.21 -0.96 -11.60
CA VAL A 368 6.76 0.41 -11.84
C VAL A 368 7.90 1.25 -12.39
N ALA A 369 7.71 1.75 -13.62
CA ALA A 369 8.60 2.73 -14.22
C ALA A 369 8.30 4.13 -13.66
N ASP A 370 9.30 4.77 -13.06
CA ASP A 370 9.18 6.14 -12.57
C ASP A 370 9.69 7.18 -13.58
N SER A 371 9.47 8.46 -13.25
CA SER A 371 9.88 9.59 -14.08
C SER A 371 11.40 9.79 -14.19
N THR A 372 12.20 9.06 -13.40
CA THR A 372 13.67 9.06 -13.46
C THR A 372 14.20 8.01 -14.44
N GLY A 373 13.33 7.16 -14.98
CA GLY A 373 13.67 6.08 -15.91
C GLY A 373 13.97 4.75 -15.23
N LEU A 374 13.91 4.67 -13.90
CA LEU A 374 14.09 3.43 -13.15
C LEU A 374 12.79 2.61 -13.17
N SER A 375 12.91 1.29 -13.28
CA SER A 375 11.82 0.35 -12.98
C SER A 375 12.05 -0.25 -11.59
N LYS A 376 11.02 -0.36 -10.75
CA LYS A 376 11.19 -1.08 -9.47
C LYS A 376 9.98 -1.92 -9.15
N LEU A 377 10.21 -3.14 -8.65
CA LEU A 377 9.16 -3.98 -8.08
C LEU A 377 8.59 -3.34 -6.82
N ARG A 378 7.32 -2.93 -6.86
CA ARG A 378 6.67 -2.29 -5.71
C ARG A 378 5.15 -2.38 -5.76
N ASN A 379 4.49 -2.13 -4.62
CA ASN A 379 3.03 -2.00 -4.54
C ASN A 379 2.54 -0.80 -5.38
N TRP A 380 1.33 -0.86 -5.94
CA TRP A 380 0.77 0.16 -6.83
C TRP A 380 -0.21 1.12 -6.15
N CYS A 381 -0.33 1.09 -4.81
CA CYS A 381 -1.25 1.98 -4.08
C CYS A 381 -1.01 3.47 -4.39
N GLY A 382 0.25 3.89 -4.57
CA GLY A 382 0.57 5.26 -5.00
C GLY A 382 -0.04 5.61 -6.37
N LEU A 383 0.06 4.71 -7.35
CA LEU A 383 -0.55 4.89 -8.67
C LEU A 383 -2.09 4.96 -8.56
N GLN A 384 -2.69 4.16 -7.66
CA GLN A 384 -4.13 4.17 -7.39
C GLN A 384 -4.57 5.48 -6.73
N ALA A 385 -3.86 5.93 -5.70
CA ALA A 385 -4.14 7.16 -4.99
C ALA A 385 -4.04 8.39 -5.91
N GLY A 386 -3.01 8.45 -6.76
CA GLY A 386 -2.94 9.49 -7.79
C GLY A 386 -4.12 9.43 -8.76
N ARG A 387 -4.48 8.24 -9.24
CA ARG A 387 -5.66 8.07 -10.10
C ARG A 387 -6.94 8.60 -9.46
N VAL A 388 -7.16 8.34 -8.17
CA VAL A 388 -8.30 8.85 -7.38
C VAL A 388 -8.29 10.38 -7.28
N ILE A 389 -7.13 10.99 -7.06
CA ILE A 389 -6.96 12.45 -7.02
C ILE A 389 -7.36 13.08 -8.36
N SER A 390 -7.05 12.42 -9.48
CA SER A 390 -7.31 12.92 -10.84
C SER A 390 -8.78 12.88 -11.27
N ILE A 391 -9.63 12.09 -10.60
CA ILE A 391 -11.03 11.87 -11.00
C ILE A 391 -12.02 12.55 -10.05
N PRO A 392 -13.21 12.94 -10.54
CA PRO A 392 -14.26 13.49 -9.68
C PRO A 392 -14.85 12.40 -8.76
N VAL A 393 -15.44 12.81 -7.63
CA VAL A 393 -15.73 11.94 -6.47
C VAL A 393 -16.60 10.72 -6.77
N GLN A 394 -17.56 10.83 -7.68
CA GLN A 394 -18.49 9.77 -8.07
C GLN A 394 -17.91 8.76 -9.06
N ARG A 395 -16.73 9.03 -9.61
CA ARG A 395 -16.18 8.22 -10.69
C ARG A 395 -15.42 7.04 -10.12
N ALA A 396 -15.78 5.84 -10.58
CA ALA A 396 -15.00 4.63 -10.30
C ALA A 396 -13.60 4.72 -10.91
N THR A 397 -12.58 4.38 -10.10
CA THR A 397 -11.16 4.39 -10.50
C THR A 397 -10.88 3.42 -11.66
N GLY A 398 -11.56 2.27 -11.68
CA GLY A 398 -11.49 1.21 -12.71
C GLY A 398 -12.19 1.51 -14.04
N ARG A 399 -12.60 2.75 -14.28
CA ARG A 399 -13.31 3.13 -15.49
C ARG A 399 -12.43 3.00 -16.74
N VAL A 400 -12.68 1.95 -17.53
CA VAL A 400 -11.92 1.59 -18.75
C VAL A 400 -11.76 2.76 -19.74
N ARG A 401 -12.79 3.59 -19.93
CA ARG A 401 -12.74 4.75 -20.86
C ARG A 401 -11.66 5.76 -20.51
N ASP A 402 -11.21 5.79 -19.26
CA ASP A 402 -10.24 6.78 -18.82
C ASP A 402 -8.79 6.32 -19.01
N GLY A 403 -8.57 5.14 -19.61
CA GLY A 403 -7.26 4.62 -19.94
C GLY A 403 -6.75 3.55 -18.99
N ASN A 404 -5.64 2.92 -19.41
CA ASN A 404 -4.93 1.91 -18.67
C ASN A 404 -3.93 2.52 -17.67
N ILE A 405 -3.34 1.68 -16.83
CA ILE A 405 -2.22 2.00 -15.95
C ILE A 405 -0.94 1.85 -16.77
N SER A 406 -0.42 2.95 -17.28
CA SER A 406 0.74 2.95 -18.19
C SER A 406 2.09 2.76 -17.49
N GLN A 407 2.14 3.04 -16.18
CA GLN A 407 3.37 3.07 -15.38
C GLN A 407 3.78 1.69 -14.87
N GLY A 408 2.86 0.72 -14.86
CA GLY A 408 3.02 -0.55 -14.16
C GLY A 408 2.89 -1.78 -15.05
N THR A 409 3.73 -2.79 -14.81
CA THR A 409 3.65 -4.12 -15.42
C THR A 409 3.23 -5.17 -14.39
N LEU A 410 2.13 -5.88 -14.66
CA LEU A 410 1.61 -6.91 -13.77
C LEU A 410 2.58 -8.11 -13.64
N PRO A 411 2.64 -8.77 -12.47
CA PRO A 411 3.36 -10.02 -12.30
C PRO A 411 2.84 -11.11 -13.25
N GLU A 412 3.72 -12.02 -13.64
CA GLU A 412 3.34 -13.19 -14.43
C GLU A 412 2.36 -14.07 -13.64
N GLY A 413 1.30 -14.56 -14.29
CA GLY A 413 0.29 -15.42 -13.67
C GLY A 413 -0.71 -14.70 -12.75
N TRP A 414 -0.63 -13.37 -12.59
CA TRP A 414 -1.49 -12.59 -11.69
C TRP A 414 -2.99 -12.82 -11.90
N GLU A 415 -3.44 -13.01 -13.15
CA GLU A 415 -4.83 -13.28 -13.51
C GLU A 415 -5.44 -14.52 -12.83
N THR A 416 -4.61 -15.43 -12.32
CA THR A 416 -5.06 -16.65 -11.63
C THR A 416 -5.58 -16.38 -10.22
N VAL A 417 -4.99 -15.41 -9.52
CA VAL A 417 -5.32 -15.08 -8.12
C VAL A 417 -6.12 -13.77 -8.00
N GLN A 418 -6.04 -12.90 -9.01
CA GLN A 418 -6.68 -11.58 -8.99
C GLN A 418 -8.19 -11.61 -8.69
N PRO A 419 -9.02 -12.49 -9.30
CA PRO A 419 -10.46 -12.48 -9.04
C PRO A 419 -10.80 -12.76 -7.58
N THR A 420 -10.08 -13.72 -6.96
CA THR A 420 -10.25 -14.10 -5.55
C THR A 420 -9.90 -12.92 -4.62
N LEU A 421 -8.80 -12.23 -4.90
CA LEU A 421 -8.37 -11.07 -4.10
C LEU A 421 -9.31 -9.87 -4.28
N GLU A 422 -9.81 -9.63 -5.50
CA GLU A 422 -10.79 -8.58 -5.75
C GLU A 422 -12.13 -8.89 -5.06
N GLU A 423 -12.56 -10.16 -5.06
CA GLU A 423 -13.76 -10.60 -4.35
C GLU A 423 -13.64 -10.37 -2.84
N ALA A 424 -12.45 -10.64 -2.27
CA ALA A 424 -12.13 -10.40 -0.86
C ALA A 424 -12.07 -8.91 -0.46
N GLY A 425 -12.12 -7.97 -1.42
CA GLY A 425 -12.16 -6.53 -1.14
C GLY A 425 -10.85 -5.78 -1.37
N TYR A 426 -9.80 -6.45 -1.85
CA TYR A 426 -8.53 -5.79 -2.14
C TYR A 426 -8.59 -4.93 -3.41
N LEU A 427 -7.81 -3.85 -3.42
CA LEU A 427 -7.54 -3.09 -4.64
C LEU A 427 -6.58 -3.87 -5.53
N THR A 428 -7.08 -4.27 -6.69
CA THR A 428 -6.35 -5.06 -7.70
C THR A 428 -6.38 -4.35 -9.05
N ALA A 429 -5.54 -4.78 -9.98
CA ALA A 429 -5.61 -4.45 -11.39
C ALA A 429 -5.75 -5.71 -12.24
N LYS A 430 -6.41 -5.60 -13.39
CA LYS A 430 -6.74 -6.71 -14.29
C LYS A 430 -6.47 -6.34 -15.75
N LYS A 431 -6.36 -7.35 -16.61
CA LYS A 431 -6.31 -7.18 -18.07
C LYS A 431 -7.69 -7.49 -18.66
N TYR A 432 -8.06 -6.77 -19.72
CA TYR A 432 -9.23 -7.09 -20.53
C TYR A 432 -8.79 -7.69 -21.85
N ALA A 433 -9.39 -8.81 -22.25
CA ALA A 433 -9.13 -9.40 -23.56
C ALA A 433 -9.45 -8.39 -24.67
N GLY A 434 -8.50 -8.19 -25.60
CA GLY A 434 -8.63 -7.20 -26.69
C GLY A 434 -8.29 -5.76 -26.30
N GLN A 435 -7.85 -5.49 -25.07
CA GLN A 435 -7.31 -4.19 -24.65
C GLN A 435 -5.84 -4.31 -24.25
N SER A 436 -5.07 -3.23 -24.42
CA SER A 436 -3.66 -3.18 -24.05
C SER A 436 -3.45 -2.68 -22.62
N GLY A 437 -2.59 -3.35 -21.86
CA GLY A 437 -2.16 -2.93 -20.52
C GLY A 437 -3.13 -3.31 -19.41
N ALA A 438 -2.79 -2.89 -18.18
CA ALA A 438 -3.55 -3.18 -16.97
C ALA A 438 -4.57 -2.08 -16.67
N TYR A 439 -5.70 -2.43 -16.09
CA TYR A 439 -6.74 -1.50 -15.66
C TYR A 439 -7.07 -1.75 -14.19
N TRP A 440 -7.37 -0.69 -13.45
CA TRP A 440 -7.84 -0.85 -12.07
C TRP A 440 -9.13 -1.68 -12.04
N GLY A 441 -9.22 -2.54 -11.03
CA GLY A 441 -10.45 -3.23 -10.67
C GLY A 441 -11.44 -2.35 -9.92
N ASP A 442 -12.37 -2.99 -9.22
CA ASP A 442 -13.26 -2.31 -8.29
C ASP A 442 -12.42 -1.67 -7.17
N SER A 443 -12.69 -0.39 -6.88
CA SER A 443 -12.06 0.29 -5.73
C SER A 443 -12.83 -0.03 -4.45
N ARG A 444 -12.61 -1.23 -3.91
CA ARG A 444 -13.32 -1.72 -2.73
C ARG A 444 -12.73 -1.18 -1.43
N THR A 445 -13.59 -1.02 -0.44
CA THR A 445 -13.23 -0.88 0.97
C THR A 445 -13.21 -2.26 1.61
N MET A 446 -12.64 -2.38 2.80
CA MET A 446 -12.71 -3.60 3.59
C MET A 446 -14.07 -3.81 4.26
N ALA A 447 -15.14 -3.14 3.80
CA ALA A 447 -16.47 -3.34 4.34
C ALA A 447 -17.00 -4.74 4.01
N ASP A 448 -17.99 -5.18 4.79
CA ASP A 448 -18.73 -6.41 4.48
C ASP A 448 -19.47 -6.31 3.16
N ALA A 449 -19.71 -7.47 2.55
CA ALA A 449 -20.38 -7.60 1.26
C ALA A 449 -21.79 -6.97 1.23
N THR A 450 -22.43 -6.81 2.37
CA THR A 450 -23.78 -6.21 2.51
C THR A 450 -23.75 -4.70 2.73
N SER A 451 -22.57 -4.09 2.90
CA SER A 451 -22.46 -2.65 3.19
C SER A 451 -22.71 -1.79 1.95
N ASP A 452 -23.42 -0.68 2.12
CA ASP A 452 -23.55 0.35 1.08
C ASP A 452 -22.22 1.08 0.81
N PHE A 453 -21.26 1.00 1.75
CA PHE A 453 -19.97 1.69 1.70
C PHE A 453 -18.82 0.82 1.17
N ARG A 454 -19.16 -0.23 0.41
CA ARG A 454 -18.20 -1.16 -0.21
C ARG A 454 -17.25 -0.51 -1.22
N TYR A 455 -17.58 0.67 -1.74
CA TYR A 455 -16.86 1.27 -2.86
C TYR A 455 -16.36 2.67 -2.53
N GLU A 456 -15.14 2.95 -2.98
CA GLU A 456 -14.46 4.21 -2.76
C GLU A 456 -15.27 5.41 -3.26
N GLU A 457 -15.78 5.35 -4.49
CA GLU A 457 -16.57 6.45 -5.06
C GLU A 457 -17.83 6.78 -4.23
N VAL A 458 -18.38 5.81 -3.48
CA VAL A 458 -19.49 6.05 -2.56
C VAL A 458 -19.00 6.81 -1.33
N LEU A 459 -17.88 6.40 -0.72
CA LEU A 459 -17.27 7.15 0.39
C LEU A 459 -17.01 8.60 -0.01
N ARG A 460 -16.36 8.80 -1.16
CA ARG A 460 -15.97 10.12 -1.65
C ARG A 460 -17.17 11.05 -1.85
N VAL A 461 -18.24 10.55 -2.48
CA VAL A 461 -19.49 11.30 -2.65
C VAL A 461 -20.14 11.61 -1.30
N VAL A 462 -20.26 10.62 -0.42
CA VAL A 462 -20.90 10.80 0.90
C VAL A 462 -20.11 11.76 1.78
N PHE A 463 -18.78 11.63 1.81
CA PHE A 463 -17.90 12.48 2.62
C PHE A 463 -17.98 13.93 2.16
N LYS A 464 -17.98 14.17 0.83
CA LYS A 464 -18.20 15.50 0.28
C LYS A 464 -19.57 16.06 0.64
N ALA A 465 -20.62 15.25 0.56
CA ALA A 465 -21.98 15.65 0.93
C ALA A 465 -22.08 16.00 2.42
N VAL A 466 -21.54 15.17 3.32
CA VAL A 466 -21.51 15.39 4.77
C VAL A 466 -20.81 16.71 5.10
N ARG A 467 -19.63 16.96 4.52
CA ARG A 467 -18.91 18.23 4.71
C ARG A 467 -19.75 19.44 4.30
N LYS A 468 -20.39 19.37 3.12
CA LYS A 468 -21.27 20.44 2.61
C LYS A 468 -22.51 20.66 3.46
N MET A 469 -23.22 19.58 3.81
CA MET A 469 -24.42 19.65 4.63
C MET A 469 -24.11 20.22 6.02
N ARG A 470 -22.99 19.84 6.63
CA ARG A 470 -22.58 20.35 7.93
C ARG A 470 -22.36 21.86 7.91
N ILE A 471 -21.56 22.35 6.97
CA ILE A 471 -21.29 23.80 6.83
C ILE A 471 -22.58 24.57 6.57
N ALA A 472 -23.48 24.01 5.75
CA ALA A 472 -24.78 24.62 5.47
C ALA A 472 -25.69 24.65 6.71
N ALA A 473 -25.76 23.55 7.46
CA ALA A 473 -26.61 23.42 8.65
C ALA A 473 -26.15 24.33 9.79
N LEU A 474 -24.83 24.53 9.95
CA LEU A 474 -24.28 25.41 10.99
C LEU A 474 -24.78 26.85 10.89
N LYS A 475 -25.20 27.31 9.71
CA LYS A 475 -25.76 28.65 9.52
C LYS A 475 -27.09 28.88 10.25
N SER A 476 -27.78 27.80 10.63
CA SER A 476 -29.03 27.85 11.38
C SER A 476 -28.84 27.54 12.88
N MET A 477 -27.60 27.43 13.34
CA MET A 477 -27.32 27.23 14.77
C MET A 477 -27.67 28.50 15.54
N TYR A 478 -28.46 28.37 16.61
CA TYR A 478 -29.03 29.50 17.38
C TYR A 478 -29.96 30.43 16.60
N ASP A 479 -30.48 29.97 15.47
CA ASP A 479 -31.51 30.70 14.72
C ASP A 479 -32.88 30.60 15.43
N ASP A 480 -33.69 31.64 15.29
CA ASP A 480 -35.02 31.68 15.90
C ASP A 480 -36.01 30.80 15.11
N LEU A 481 -36.74 29.95 15.81
CA LEU A 481 -37.80 29.11 15.23
C LEU A 481 -39.17 29.72 15.56
N ASP A 482 -39.88 30.23 14.56
CA ASP A 482 -41.27 30.69 14.74
C ASP A 482 -42.22 29.48 14.77
N PRO A 483 -42.85 29.17 15.93
CA PRO A 483 -43.76 28.03 16.05
C PRO A 483 -45.11 28.22 15.35
N VAL A 484 -45.42 29.45 14.90
CA VAL A 484 -46.72 29.82 14.30
C VAL A 484 -46.68 29.72 12.77
N VAL A 485 -45.49 29.74 12.15
CA VAL A 485 -45.33 29.60 10.69
C VAL A 485 -44.30 28.50 10.34
N PRO A 486 -44.71 27.21 10.38
CA PRO A 486 -43.83 26.05 10.22
C PRO A 486 -43.10 25.95 8.86
N ASP A 487 -43.62 26.65 7.84
CA ASP A 487 -43.16 26.62 6.44
C ASP A 487 -42.74 28.01 5.91
N SER A 488 -42.41 28.95 6.78
CA SER A 488 -41.85 30.24 6.33
C SER A 488 -40.41 30.07 5.84
N ASP A 489 -39.93 31.03 5.03
CA ASP A 489 -38.52 31.19 4.65
C ASP A 489 -37.56 31.45 5.85
N THR A 490 -38.03 31.24 7.08
CA THR A 490 -37.31 31.43 8.35
C THR A 490 -37.26 30.13 9.16
N GLY A 491 -36.25 29.95 10.01
CA GLY A 491 -36.10 28.77 10.87
C GLY A 491 -35.88 27.45 10.11
N LEU A 492 -36.80 26.48 10.26
CA LEU A 492 -36.67 25.13 9.68
C LEU A 492 -36.65 25.12 8.14
N GLY A 493 -37.43 25.99 7.50
CA GLY A 493 -37.45 26.15 6.05
C GLY A 493 -36.11 26.64 5.51
N TYR A 494 -35.51 27.63 6.20
CA TYR A 494 -34.19 28.16 5.87
C TYR A 494 -33.07 27.11 6.04
N LEU A 495 -33.10 26.34 7.13
CA LEU A 495 -32.17 25.22 7.33
C LEU A 495 -32.26 24.20 6.19
N LYS A 496 -33.49 23.76 5.86
CA LYS A 496 -33.72 22.80 4.77
C LYS A 496 -33.24 23.36 3.42
N ALA A 497 -33.53 24.63 3.14
CA ALA A 497 -33.11 25.31 1.91
C ALA A 497 -31.59 25.44 1.81
N ASN A 498 -30.89 25.72 2.90
CA ASN A 498 -29.43 25.78 2.93
C ASN A 498 -28.77 24.43 2.65
N ILE A 499 -29.27 23.37 3.31
CA ILE A 499 -28.77 22.01 3.08
C ILE A 499 -29.07 21.58 1.62
N ALA A 500 -30.28 21.87 1.13
CA ALA A 500 -30.65 21.62 -0.27
C ALA A 500 -29.72 22.35 -1.23
N GLY A 501 -29.55 23.66 -1.10
CA GLY A 501 -28.66 24.45 -1.95
C GLY A 501 -27.21 23.94 -1.94
N ALA A 502 -26.73 23.43 -0.80
CA ALA A 502 -25.41 22.81 -0.72
C ALA A 502 -25.32 21.50 -1.51
N LEU A 503 -26.33 20.63 -1.44
CA LEU A 503 -26.40 19.39 -2.21
C LEU A 503 -26.68 19.62 -3.70
N ASP A 504 -27.43 20.66 -4.06
CA ASP A 504 -27.67 21.08 -5.45
C ASP A 504 -26.35 21.38 -6.17
N THR A 505 -25.32 21.87 -5.46
CA THR A 505 -23.99 22.05 -6.07
C THR A 505 -23.37 20.74 -6.56
N MET A 506 -23.70 19.59 -5.94
CA MET A 506 -23.24 18.27 -6.36
C MET A 506 -24.12 17.68 -7.47
N VAL A 507 -25.42 18.02 -7.49
CA VAL A 507 -26.35 17.64 -8.58
C VAL A 507 -26.05 18.42 -9.86
N ALA A 508 -25.66 19.70 -9.74
CA ALA A 508 -25.31 20.59 -10.84
C ALA A 508 -23.86 20.43 -11.33
N ALA A 509 -23.02 19.70 -10.59
CA ALA A 509 -21.65 19.43 -11.00
C ALA A 509 -21.59 18.79 -12.40
N MET A 510 -20.55 19.08 -13.16
CA MET A 510 -20.32 18.52 -14.49
C MET A 510 -18.94 17.87 -14.52
N PRO A 511 -18.85 16.52 -14.49
CA PRO A 511 -19.95 15.54 -14.44
C PRO A 511 -20.71 15.53 -13.10
N LYS A 512 -22.00 15.15 -13.13
CA LYS A 512 -22.87 15.08 -11.93
C LYS A 512 -22.29 14.16 -10.87
N GLU A 513 -22.24 14.62 -9.62
CA GLU A 513 -21.74 13.84 -8.48
C GLU A 513 -22.88 13.12 -7.74
N LEU A 514 -24.07 13.72 -7.74
CA LEU A 514 -25.32 13.12 -7.28
C LEU A 514 -26.37 13.13 -8.40
N ALA A 515 -27.21 12.09 -8.44
CA ALA A 515 -28.42 12.09 -9.26
C ALA A 515 -29.51 12.98 -8.65
N GLY A 516 -29.56 13.04 -7.32
CA GLY A 516 -30.51 13.82 -6.53
C GLY A 516 -30.37 13.52 -5.04
N TYR A 517 -31.31 14.03 -4.24
CA TYR A 517 -31.38 13.79 -2.80
C TYR A 517 -32.80 14.05 -2.28
N SER A 518 -33.10 13.60 -1.05
CA SER A 518 -34.29 14.03 -0.31
C SER A 518 -33.90 14.43 1.11
N ILE A 519 -34.48 15.54 1.59
CA ILE A 519 -34.28 16.04 2.96
C ILE A 519 -35.63 16.03 3.68
N SER A 520 -35.70 15.34 4.81
CA SER A 520 -36.85 15.30 5.71
C SER A 520 -36.46 15.82 7.09
N ILE A 521 -37.36 16.60 7.70
CA ILE A 521 -37.29 16.97 9.10
C ILE A 521 -38.46 16.26 9.77
N PRO A 522 -38.22 15.23 10.60
CA PRO A 522 -39.30 14.54 11.30
C PRO A 522 -40.18 15.51 12.08
N SER A 523 -41.50 15.32 12.00
CA SER A 523 -42.46 16.16 12.71
C SER A 523 -42.43 15.90 14.22
N LYS A 524 -42.85 16.88 15.03
CA LYS A 524 -43.06 16.77 16.50
C LYS A 524 -41.78 16.51 17.31
N GLN A 525 -40.64 17.02 16.84
CA GLN A 525 -39.41 17.03 17.60
C GLN A 525 -39.43 18.13 18.67
N ASP A 526 -38.89 17.83 19.85
CA ASP A 526 -38.65 18.82 20.90
C ASP A 526 -37.30 19.51 20.64
N TYR A 527 -37.30 20.45 19.69
CA TYR A 527 -36.10 21.17 19.29
C TYR A 527 -35.57 22.14 20.35
N VAL A 528 -36.39 22.49 21.34
CA VAL A 528 -35.98 23.39 22.44
C VAL A 528 -35.09 22.64 23.43
N ASN A 529 -35.44 21.40 23.80
CA ASN A 529 -34.69 20.65 24.81
C ASN A 529 -33.70 19.63 24.22
N ASN A 530 -34.00 19.05 23.05
CA ASN A 530 -33.27 17.90 22.50
C ASN A 530 -32.57 18.18 21.17
N GLY A 531 -32.69 19.41 20.65
CA GLY A 531 -32.17 19.77 19.33
C GLY A 531 -32.98 19.20 18.17
N LEU A 532 -32.49 19.41 16.96
CA LEU A 532 -33.22 19.12 15.72
C LEU A 532 -32.51 18.03 14.90
N ALA A 533 -33.24 16.96 14.59
CA ALA A 533 -32.83 15.94 13.64
C ALA A 533 -33.28 16.30 12.22
N VAL A 534 -32.34 16.19 11.29
CA VAL A 534 -32.55 16.31 9.85
C VAL A 534 -32.06 15.03 9.19
N GLU A 535 -32.91 14.42 8.37
CA GLU A 535 -32.60 13.20 7.63
C GLU A 535 -32.34 13.54 6.18
N ALA A 536 -31.19 13.12 5.66
CA ALA A 536 -30.83 13.29 4.26
C ALA A 536 -30.60 11.93 3.61
N ARG A 537 -31.32 11.67 2.51
CA ARG A 537 -31.06 10.52 1.63
C ARG A 537 -30.37 11.02 0.37
N LEU A 538 -29.16 10.54 0.13
CA LEU A 538 -28.37 10.86 -1.06
C LEU A 538 -28.65 9.83 -2.16
N ILE A 539 -28.84 10.28 -3.39
CA ILE A 539 -29.07 9.41 -4.56
C ILE A 539 -27.84 9.50 -5.46
N GLY A 540 -26.99 8.47 -5.41
CA GLY A 540 -25.73 8.41 -6.16
C GLY A 540 -25.90 8.15 -7.66
N ILE A 541 -24.83 8.34 -8.41
CA ILE A 541 -24.74 7.96 -9.83
C ILE A 541 -24.45 6.46 -9.94
N GLY A 542 -25.20 5.74 -10.79
CA GLY A 542 -24.97 4.32 -11.03
C GLY A 542 -23.66 4.03 -11.78
N ILE A 543 -22.96 2.96 -11.38
CA ILE A 543 -21.72 2.48 -12.01
C ILE A 543 -21.98 1.09 -12.63
N ILE A 544 -21.63 0.95 -13.91
CA ILE A 544 -21.67 -0.35 -14.61
C ILE A 544 -20.44 -1.15 -14.18
N ARG A 545 -20.65 -2.32 -13.58
CA ARG A 545 -19.58 -3.25 -13.17
C ARG A 545 -19.49 -4.52 -14.02
N GLU A 546 -20.60 -4.91 -14.64
CA GLU A 546 -20.67 -6.10 -15.50
C GLU A 546 -21.53 -5.80 -16.73
N ILE A 547 -21.10 -6.29 -17.90
CA ILE A 547 -21.84 -6.20 -19.17
C ILE A 547 -21.96 -7.61 -19.74
N LYS A 548 -23.18 -8.05 -20.04
CA LYS A 548 -23.47 -9.32 -20.72
C LYS A 548 -24.01 -9.03 -22.10
N LEU A 549 -23.33 -9.50 -23.15
CA LEU A 549 -23.74 -9.35 -24.54
C LEU A 549 -24.27 -10.69 -25.05
N TYR A 550 -25.50 -10.68 -25.55
CA TYR A 550 -26.14 -11.84 -26.16
C TYR A 550 -26.28 -11.60 -27.65
N ALA A 551 -25.39 -12.20 -28.44
CA ALA A 551 -25.44 -12.14 -29.90
C ALA A 551 -26.19 -13.35 -30.45
N SER A 552 -27.14 -13.11 -31.37
CA SER A 552 -27.81 -14.14 -32.16
C SER A 552 -27.58 -13.87 -33.65
N TYR A 553 -27.55 -14.94 -34.44
CA TYR A 553 -27.45 -14.87 -35.89
C TYR A 553 -28.69 -15.51 -36.51
N ALA A 554 -29.39 -14.78 -37.37
CA ALA A 554 -30.49 -15.28 -38.18
C ALA A 554 -30.21 -15.01 -39.66
N TYR A 555 -30.49 -15.98 -40.52
CA TYR A 555 -30.44 -15.75 -41.96
C TYR A 555 -31.58 -14.83 -42.36
N ALA A 556 -31.32 -13.94 -43.32
CA ALA A 556 -32.36 -13.12 -43.91
C ALA A 556 -33.51 -14.01 -44.43
N GLY A 557 -34.77 -13.69 -44.07
CA GLY A 557 -35.93 -14.48 -44.49
C GLY A 557 -36.33 -15.63 -43.56
N THR A 558 -35.69 -15.82 -42.41
CA THR A 558 -35.94 -16.96 -41.50
C THR A 558 -36.66 -16.58 -40.20
N ARG A 559 -37.08 -17.59 -39.43
CA ARG A 559 -37.72 -17.42 -38.12
C ARG A 559 -36.72 -16.75 -37.15
N GLY A 560 -36.96 -15.50 -36.79
CA GLY A 560 -36.04 -14.65 -36.01
C GLY A 560 -35.46 -13.46 -36.78
N ASP A 561 -35.76 -13.31 -38.08
CA ASP A 561 -35.49 -12.07 -38.83
C ASP A 561 -36.54 -11.00 -38.47
N THR A 562 -36.17 -10.08 -37.58
CA THR A 562 -37.05 -8.99 -37.08
C THR A 562 -37.49 -8.01 -38.18
N ARG A 563 -36.88 -8.05 -39.37
CA ARG A 563 -37.38 -7.27 -40.53
C ARG A 563 -38.64 -7.86 -41.14
N LEU A 564 -38.96 -9.11 -40.82
CA LEU A 564 -40.22 -9.76 -41.19
C LEU A 564 -41.32 -9.52 -40.14
N GLU A 565 -40.95 -9.00 -38.97
CA GLU A 565 -41.86 -8.55 -37.92
C GLU A 565 -42.22 -7.08 -38.18
N GLY A 566 -42.97 -6.85 -39.27
CA GLY A 566 -43.58 -5.55 -39.56
C GLY A 566 -44.64 -5.14 -38.54
#